data_AF-H3A396-F1
#
_entry.id   AF-H3A396-F1
#
_cell.length_a   1.000
_cell.length_b   1.000
_cell.length_c   1.000
_cell.angle_alpha   90.00
_cell.angle_beta   90.00
_cell.angle_gamma   90.00
#
_symmetry.space_group_name_H-M   'P 1'
#
loop_
_entity.id
_entity.type
_entity.pdbx_description
1 polymer ?
#
loop_
_entity_poly.entity_id
_entity_poly.type
_entity_poly.pdbx_seq_one_letter_code
_entity_poly.pdbx_strand_id
1 'polypeptide(L)'
;LGQRCLQPSESLSDGEGSAEIHGGKKHRRRPSKNKRRWRPYKELTWEEKKARDERAKLRASRIRAELAAKGLPLAPYNTNEFLMEEHDQKEPDLKAGLFPKKSISKSRDTTEEEEEEEEDDDDDDDSDKLVVDEGNFSETYERYHAESLQEMSKHNLIQEYLELEKSLSKMEDENKKLRQRLEERKRGGSSNENSKIRELELQLELEKMKNENLKLMRE
;
A
#
# COMPACT_ATOMS: atom_id res chain seq x y z
N LEU A 1 -28.85 45.02 36.18
CA LEU A 1 -28.27 44.57 37.47
C LEU A 1 -27.00 43.80 37.16
N GLY A 2 -25.89 44.53 37.04
CA GLY A 2 -24.58 43.99 36.69
C GLY A 2 -23.96 43.27 37.88
N GLN A 3 -23.52 42.03 37.65
CA GLN A 3 -22.67 41.31 38.59
C GLN A 3 -21.21 41.50 38.18
N ARG A 4 -20.45 41.94 39.17
CA ARG A 4 -19.10 42.50 39.07
C ARG A 4 -18.10 41.35 39.02
N CYS A 5 -17.18 41.42 38.05
CA CYS A 5 -15.97 40.64 38.05
C CYS A 5 -15.09 41.09 39.22
N LEU A 6 -14.75 40.16 40.11
CA LEU A 6 -13.73 40.38 41.14
C LEU A 6 -12.37 39.99 40.56
N GLN A 7 -11.51 40.99 40.36
CA GLN A 7 -10.06 40.81 40.19
C GLN A 7 -9.40 40.57 41.55
N PRO A 8 -8.25 39.89 41.56
CA PRO A 8 -7.19 40.26 42.50
C PRO A 8 -5.92 40.74 41.78
N SER A 9 -5.63 42.01 42.07
CA SER A 9 -4.34 42.70 42.24
C SER A 9 -3.03 42.07 41.78
N GLU A 10 -2.32 42.89 41.01
CA GLU A 10 -0.91 42.90 40.68
C GLU A 10 -0.01 42.89 41.93
N SER A 11 1.12 42.18 41.85
CA SER A 11 2.35 42.56 42.54
C SER A 11 3.51 42.37 41.57
N LEU A 12 3.96 43.48 40.97
CA LEU A 12 5.30 43.63 40.41
C LEU A 12 6.33 43.47 41.54
N SER A 13 7.34 42.65 41.29
CA SER A 13 8.64 42.75 41.97
C SER A 13 9.70 42.56 40.91
N ASP A 14 10.28 43.69 40.49
CA ASP A 14 11.46 43.74 39.65
C ASP A 14 12.66 43.16 40.42
N GLY A 15 13.37 42.26 39.75
CA GLY A 15 14.60 41.63 40.23
C GLY A 15 15.44 41.28 39.03
N GLU A 16 16.13 42.28 38.49
CA GLU A 16 17.18 42.11 37.49
C GLU A 16 18.27 41.19 38.06
N GLY A 17 18.37 40.01 37.48
CA GLY A 17 19.43 39.04 37.73
C GLY A 17 19.82 38.43 36.40
N SER A 18 20.87 38.97 35.80
CA SER A 18 21.54 38.46 34.61
C SER A 18 21.87 36.98 34.78
N ALA A 19 21.13 36.11 34.08
CA ALA A 19 21.44 34.68 34.00
C ALA A 19 21.91 34.36 32.58
N GLU A 20 23.23 34.22 32.47
CA GLU A 20 23.93 33.65 31.33
C GLU A 20 23.32 32.34 30.84
N ILE A 21 23.56 32.08 29.55
CA ILE A 21 23.06 30.99 28.72
C ILE A 21 23.14 29.62 29.45
N HIS A 22 21.98 29.09 29.85
CA HIS A 22 21.85 27.69 30.24
C HIS A 22 21.21 26.93 29.08
N GLY A 23 22.05 26.22 28.30
CA GLY A 23 21.62 25.33 27.25
C GLY A 23 20.48 24.43 27.72
N GLY A 24 19.35 24.48 27.01
CA GLY A 24 18.14 23.74 27.37
C GLY A 24 18.47 22.27 27.57
N LYS A 25 18.28 21.78 28.81
CA LYS A 25 18.41 20.36 29.13
C LYS A 25 17.44 19.60 28.24
N LYS A 26 17.95 18.92 27.20
CA LYS A 26 17.15 18.01 26.38
C LYS A 26 16.48 17.04 27.36
N HIS A 27 15.15 17.10 27.46
CA HIS A 27 14.40 16.15 28.27
C HIS A 27 14.71 14.75 27.75
N ARG A 28 15.60 14.03 28.43
CA ARG A 28 15.86 12.62 28.13
C ARG A 28 14.59 11.86 28.50
N ARG A 29 13.77 11.53 27.49
CA ARG A 29 12.57 10.73 27.67
C ARG A 29 12.98 9.47 28.45
N ARG A 30 12.45 9.33 29.67
CA ARG A 30 12.69 8.12 30.46
C ARG A 30 12.17 6.93 29.64
N PRO A 31 12.91 5.80 29.59
CA PRO A 31 12.38 4.60 28.99
C PRO A 31 11.04 4.29 29.66
N SER A 32 9.95 4.24 28.88
CA SER A 32 8.65 3.82 29.40
C SER A 32 8.83 2.43 30.01
N LYS A 33 8.55 2.30 31.31
CA LYS A 33 8.64 1.02 32.04
C LYS A 33 7.64 -0.02 31.49
N ASN A 34 6.60 0.42 30.77
CA ASN A 34 5.61 -0.43 30.14
C ASN A 34 5.68 -0.29 28.62
N LYS A 35 6.68 -0.91 27.99
CA LYS A 35 6.64 -1.17 26.56
C LYS A 35 5.71 -2.37 26.35
N ARG A 36 4.45 -2.09 25.98
CA ARG A 36 3.53 -3.14 25.57
C ARG A 36 4.15 -3.85 24.38
N ARG A 37 4.51 -5.13 24.53
CA ARG A 37 5.09 -5.93 23.44
C ARG A 37 4.12 -5.89 22.28
N TRP A 38 4.59 -5.44 21.13
CA TRP A 38 3.77 -5.46 19.93
C TRP A 38 3.63 -6.92 19.52
N ARG A 39 2.43 -7.49 19.72
CA ARG A 39 2.07 -8.80 19.21
C ARG A 39 1.73 -8.66 17.72
N PRO A 40 2.37 -9.42 16.82
CA PRO A 40 2.05 -9.41 15.41
C PRO A 40 0.58 -9.81 15.17
N TYR A 41 -0.04 -9.27 14.11
CA TYR A 41 -1.44 -9.57 13.78
C TYR A 41 -1.66 -11.08 13.53
N LYS A 42 -0.69 -11.83 13.01
CA LYS A 42 -0.85 -13.27 12.70
C LYS A 42 -1.14 -14.13 13.94
N GLU A 43 -0.60 -13.76 15.10
CA GLU A 43 -0.76 -14.49 16.37
C GLU A 43 -2.02 -14.09 17.15
N LEU A 44 -2.74 -13.07 16.67
CA LEU A 44 -3.88 -12.49 17.36
C LEU A 44 -5.17 -13.14 16.86
N THR A 45 -6.10 -13.47 17.76
CA THR A 45 -7.40 -14.00 17.36
C THR A 45 -8.20 -12.93 16.61
N TRP A 46 -9.20 -13.34 15.83
CA TRP A 46 -10.03 -12.40 15.07
C TRP A 46 -10.73 -11.38 15.98
N GLU A 47 -11.24 -11.82 17.13
CA GLU A 47 -11.85 -10.95 18.14
C GLU A 47 -10.86 -9.93 18.70
N GLU A 48 -9.64 -10.35 19.00
CA GLU A 48 -8.59 -9.45 19.49
C GLU A 48 -8.13 -8.45 18.43
N LYS A 49 -8.07 -8.85 17.14
CA LYS A 49 -7.79 -7.94 16.01
C LYS A 49 -8.86 -6.87 15.91
N LYS A 50 -10.12 -7.28 15.88
CA LYS A 50 -11.27 -6.38 15.81
C LYS A 50 -11.28 -5.40 16.97
N ALA A 51 -11.11 -5.88 18.20
CA ALA A 51 -11.05 -5.04 19.39
C ALA A 51 -9.86 -4.05 19.36
N ARG A 52 -8.72 -4.46 18.80
CA ARG A 52 -7.54 -3.61 18.65
C ARG A 52 -7.80 -2.47 17.66
N ASP A 53 -8.42 -2.78 16.53
CA ASP A 53 -8.73 -1.82 15.48
C ASP A 53 -9.83 -0.85 15.93
N GLU A 54 -10.88 -1.34 16.60
CA GLU A 54 -11.91 -0.49 17.23
C GLU A 54 -11.30 0.47 18.26
N ARG A 55 -10.41 -0.03 19.12
CA ARG A 55 -9.71 0.82 20.10
C ARG A 55 -8.82 1.86 19.41
N ALA A 56 -8.21 1.54 18.26
CA ALA A 56 -7.43 2.49 17.47
C ALA A 56 -8.33 3.55 16.81
N LYS A 57 -9.46 3.15 16.22
CA LYS A 57 -10.48 4.03 15.66
C LYS A 57 -11.01 5.02 16.71
N LEU A 58 -11.36 4.55 17.90
CA LEU A 58 -11.80 5.39 19.02
C LEU A 58 -10.73 6.40 19.45
N ARG A 59 -9.46 5.98 19.50
CA ARG A 59 -8.34 6.89 19.82
C ARG A 59 -8.16 7.96 18.75
N ALA A 60 -8.21 7.59 17.47
CA ALA A 60 -8.10 8.51 16.35
C ALA A 60 -9.25 9.54 16.37
N SER A 61 -10.48 9.07 16.59
CA SER A 61 -11.68 9.93 16.72
C SER A 61 -11.53 10.94 17.86
N ARG A 62 -11.07 10.49 19.05
CA ARG A 62 -10.81 11.37 20.19
C ARG A 62 -9.77 12.46 19.88
N ILE A 63 -8.66 12.08 19.26
CA ILE A 63 -7.58 13.02 18.90
C ILE A 63 -8.08 14.03 17.87
N ARG A 64 -8.85 13.60 16.86
CA ARG A 64 -9.47 14.52 15.89
C ARG A 64 -10.43 15.49 16.59
N ALA A 65 -11.28 15.01 17.49
CA ALA A 65 -12.21 15.88 18.22
C ALA A 65 -11.48 16.93 19.07
N GLU A 66 -10.37 16.55 19.74
CA GLU A 66 -9.54 17.49 20.51
C GLU A 66 -8.85 18.52 19.60
N LEU A 67 -8.31 18.09 18.46
CA LEU A 67 -7.67 18.99 17.49
C LEU A 67 -8.67 19.95 16.86
N ALA A 68 -9.87 19.48 16.53
CA ALA A 68 -10.98 20.31 16.05
C ALA A 68 -11.43 21.32 17.11
N ALA A 69 -11.55 20.92 18.37
CA ALA A 69 -11.87 21.83 19.48
C ALA A 69 -10.79 22.90 19.70
N LYS A 70 -9.53 22.57 19.43
CA LYS A 70 -8.40 23.52 19.44
C LYS A 70 -8.31 24.37 18.16
N GLY A 71 -9.19 24.15 17.18
CA GLY A 71 -9.21 24.89 15.91
C GLY A 71 -8.05 24.53 14.97
N LEU A 72 -7.35 23.43 15.20
CA LEU A 72 -6.29 23.00 14.29
C LEU A 72 -6.91 22.37 13.03
N PRO A 73 -6.49 22.78 11.83
CA PRO A 73 -6.99 22.19 10.59
C PRO A 73 -6.59 20.71 10.54
N LEU A 74 -7.57 19.83 10.42
CA LEU A 74 -7.32 18.41 10.24
C LEU A 74 -7.36 18.05 8.76
N ALA A 75 -6.37 17.30 8.29
CA ALA A 75 -6.40 16.77 6.95
C ALA A 75 -7.66 15.91 6.73
N PRO A 76 -8.23 15.91 5.51
CA PRO A 76 -9.25 14.94 5.12
C PRO A 76 -8.73 13.52 5.35
N TYR A 77 -9.61 12.62 5.78
CA TYR A 77 -9.20 11.23 5.92
C TYR A 77 -9.13 10.58 4.54
N ASN A 78 -7.96 10.08 4.17
CA ASN A 78 -7.86 9.04 3.16
C ASN A 78 -8.21 7.72 3.86
N THR A 79 -9.50 7.43 3.99
CA THR A 79 -9.98 6.09 4.38
C THR A 79 -10.06 5.24 3.13
N ASN A 80 -9.69 3.96 3.25
CA ASN A 80 -9.96 2.94 2.23
C ASN A 80 -11.41 2.42 2.34
N GLU A 81 -12.34 3.21 2.89
CA GLU A 81 -13.73 2.80 3.11
C GLU A 81 -14.41 2.38 1.81
N PHE A 82 -14.17 3.12 0.72
CA PHE A 82 -14.68 2.77 -0.61
C PHE A 82 -14.16 1.41 -1.13
N LEU A 83 -12.92 1.06 -0.81
CA LEU A 83 -12.34 -0.23 -1.20
C LEU A 83 -12.96 -1.37 -0.39
N MET A 84 -13.15 -1.18 0.92
CA MET A 84 -13.69 -2.23 1.79
C MET A 84 -15.19 -2.47 1.57
N GLU A 85 -15.96 -1.41 1.30
CA GLU A 85 -17.42 -1.49 1.13
C GLU A 85 -17.84 -2.21 -0.16
N GLU A 86 -16.99 -2.21 -1.20
CA GLU A 86 -17.22 -2.95 -2.44
C GLU A 86 -17.01 -4.47 -2.29
N HIS A 87 -16.17 -4.90 -1.33
CA HIS A 87 -15.82 -6.30 -1.12
C HIS A 87 -16.77 -7.10 -0.20
N ASP A 88 -17.73 -6.44 0.48
CA ASP A 88 -18.76 -7.12 1.29
C ASP A 88 -19.94 -7.65 0.43
N GLN A 89 -19.91 -7.42 -0.89
CA GLN A 89 -20.83 -8.05 -1.82
C GLN A 89 -20.49 -9.55 -1.90
N LYS A 90 -21.28 -10.38 -1.19
CA LYS A 90 -21.26 -11.85 -1.25
C LYS A 90 -20.77 -12.33 -2.61
N GLU A 91 -19.65 -13.06 -2.62
CA GLU A 91 -19.26 -13.86 -3.77
C GLU A 91 -20.47 -14.69 -4.22
N PRO A 92 -20.82 -14.72 -5.53
CA PRO A 92 -21.89 -15.57 -6.01
C PRO A 92 -21.55 -17.03 -5.67
N ASP A 93 -22.49 -17.73 -5.03
CA ASP A 93 -22.35 -19.12 -4.60
C ASP A 93 -22.18 -20.01 -5.84
N LEU A 94 -20.95 -20.36 -6.20
CA LEU A 94 -20.59 -21.18 -7.39
C LEU A 94 -20.95 -22.66 -7.21
N LYS A 95 -21.96 -23.00 -6.40
CA LYS A 95 -22.44 -24.37 -6.16
C LYS A 95 -23.77 -24.69 -6.83
N ALA A 96 -24.12 -24.02 -7.93
CA ALA A 96 -25.31 -24.35 -8.68
C ALA A 96 -25.08 -24.22 -10.18
N GLY A 97 -24.35 -25.16 -10.79
CA GLY A 97 -24.44 -25.29 -12.24
C GLY A 97 -23.45 -26.19 -12.95
N LEU A 98 -23.94 -27.38 -13.33
CA LEU A 98 -23.66 -28.09 -14.59
C LEU A 98 -22.30 -28.77 -14.76
N PHE A 99 -22.28 -30.12 -14.64
CA PHE A 99 -22.01 -31.02 -15.78
C PHE A 99 -22.69 -32.38 -15.55
N PRO A 100 -23.48 -32.92 -16.49
CA PRO A 100 -23.99 -34.28 -16.40
C PRO A 100 -22.87 -35.28 -16.71
N LYS A 101 -22.50 -36.10 -15.73
CA LYS A 101 -21.57 -37.23 -15.90
C LYS A 101 -22.15 -38.21 -16.94
N LYS A 102 -21.54 -38.28 -18.13
CA LYS A 102 -21.72 -39.40 -19.06
C LYS A 102 -20.69 -40.46 -18.70
N SER A 103 -21.14 -41.55 -18.09
CA SER A 103 -20.40 -42.79 -17.97
C SER A 103 -20.13 -43.35 -19.37
N ILE A 104 -18.87 -43.33 -19.79
CA ILE A 104 -18.37 -44.15 -20.89
C ILE A 104 -17.68 -45.35 -20.25
N SER A 105 -18.44 -46.43 -20.12
CA SER A 105 -17.93 -47.76 -19.84
C SER A 105 -17.15 -48.23 -21.08
N LYS A 106 -15.82 -48.30 -20.99
CA LYS A 106 -15.00 -48.92 -22.03
C LYS A 106 -14.28 -50.13 -21.43
N SER A 107 -14.83 -51.29 -21.75
CA SER A 107 -14.24 -52.62 -21.60
C SER A 107 -12.83 -52.68 -22.18
N ARG A 108 -11.86 -53.19 -21.41
CA ARG A 108 -10.73 -53.93 -21.98
C ARG A 108 -10.15 -54.90 -20.95
N ASP A 109 -10.43 -56.15 -21.24
CA ASP A 109 -9.97 -57.42 -20.69
C ASP A 109 -8.45 -57.51 -20.56
N THR A 110 -7.95 -57.75 -19.34
CA THR A 110 -6.64 -58.38 -19.07
C THR A 110 -6.72 -59.14 -17.74
N THR A 111 -6.65 -60.46 -17.89
CA THR A 111 -6.47 -61.54 -16.92
C THR A 111 -5.20 -61.38 -16.08
N GLU A 112 -5.28 -61.60 -14.75
CA GLU A 112 -4.48 -62.55 -13.96
C GLU A 112 -4.85 -62.47 -12.47
N GLU A 113 -4.66 -63.59 -11.79
CA GLU A 113 -5.34 -64.02 -10.56
C GLU A 113 -4.72 -63.50 -9.25
N GLU A 114 -5.48 -63.75 -8.17
CA GLU A 114 -5.07 -64.01 -6.77
C GLU A 114 -5.30 -62.94 -5.69
N GLU A 115 -6.16 -63.36 -4.76
CA GLU A 115 -6.27 -63.10 -3.32
C GLU A 115 -7.42 -62.22 -2.79
N GLU A 116 -8.22 -62.91 -1.97
CA GLU A 116 -9.42 -62.51 -1.25
C GLU A 116 -9.10 -61.53 -0.12
N GLU A 117 -9.94 -60.50 0.05
CA GLU A 117 -10.63 -60.18 1.32
C GLU A 117 -11.57 -58.99 1.07
N GLU A 118 -12.87 -59.24 1.20
CA GLU A 118 -13.93 -58.25 1.09
C GLU A 118 -14.27 -57.66 2.48
N GLU A 119 -14.65 -56.38 2.43
CA GLU A 119 -15.44 -55.61 3.40
C GLU A 119 -14.77 -55.20 4.72
N ASP A 120 -14.40 -53.92 4.80
CA ASP A 120 -15.20 -52.97 5.59
C ASP A 120 -15.09 -51.56 4.98
N ASP A 121 -16.26 -51.06 4.55
CA ASP A 121 -16.53 -49.70 4.10
C ASP A 121 -16.09 -48.66 5.15
N ASP A 122 -15.07 -47.86 4.83
CA ASP A 122 -14.88 -46.54 5.42
C ASP A 122 -14.78 -45.52 4.29
N ASP A 123 -15.96 -45.00 3.91
CA ASP A 123 -16.21 -43.74 3.22
C ASP A 123 -15.08 -43.24 2.31
N ASP A 124 -15.04 -43.76 1.08
CA ASP A 124 -14.48 -43.05 -0.08
C ASP A 124 -15.29 -41.76 -0.32
N ASP A 125 -15.06 -40.74 0.52
CA ASP A 125 -15.13 -39.35 0.07
C ASP A 125 -13.87 -39.07 -0.75
N ASP A 126 -13.78 -39.78 -1.88
CA ASP A 126 -12.97 -39.46 -3.06
C ASP A 126 -13.56 -38.19 -3.71
N SER A 127 -13.76 -37.16 -2.87
CA SER A 127 -13.57 -35.80 -3.30
C SER A 127 -12.13 -35.79 -3.76
N ASP A 128 -11.98 -35.98 -5.07
CA ASP A 128 -10.80 -35.71 -5.87
C ASP A 128 -10.49 -34.22 -5.68
N LYS A 129 -10.05 -33.92 -4.46
CA LYS A 129 -9.57 -32.67 -3.99
C LYS A 129 -8.32 -32.58 -4.81
N LEU A 130 -8.42 -31.85 -5.92
CA LEU A 130 -7.29 -31.23 -6.58
C LEU A 130 -6.58 -30.46 -5.47
N VAL A 131 -5.73 -31.17 -4.73
CA VAL A 131 -4.67 -30.63 -3.91
C VAL A 131 -3.74 -30.11 -4.97
N VAL A 132 -4.07 -28.90 -5.45
CA VAL A 132 -3.14 -28.06 -6.16
C VAL A 132 -2.07 -27.79 -5.14
N ASP A 133 -1.09 -28.67 -5.09
CA ASP A 133 0.07 -28.54 -4.25
C ASP A 133 0.70 -27.20 -4.68
N GLU A 134 0.73 -26.21 -3.78
CA GLU A 134 1.14 -24.83 -4.13
C GLU A 134 2.56 -24.80 -4.74
N GLY A 135 3.37 -25.84 -4.49
CA GLY A 135 4.67 -26.06 -5.10
C GLY A 135 4.65 -26.43 -6.59
N ASN A 136 3.56 -27.00 -7.10
CA ASN A 136 3.44 -27.51 -8.47
C ASN A 136 2.51 -26.65 -9.35
N PHE A 137 2.10 -25.47 -8.88
CA PHE A 137 1.22 -24.57 -9.64
C PHE A 137 1.86 -24.11 -10.96
N SER A 138 3.16 -23.81 -10.95
CA SER A 138 3.88 -23.41 -12.16
C SER A 138 3.89 -24.53 -13.19
N GLU A 139 4.23 -25.75 -12.76
CA GLU A 139 4.29 -26.92 -13.63
C GLU A 139 2.90 -27.29 -14.20
N THR A 140 1.87 -27.26 -13.37
CA THR A 140 0.48 -27.54 -13.80
C THR A 140 -0.03 -26.48 -14.76
N TYR A 141 0.28 -25.20 -14.50
CA TYR A 141 -0.05 -24.10 -15.42
C TYR A 141 0.68 -24.25 -16.76
N GLU A 142 1.97 -24.54 -16.76
CA GLU A 142 2.75 -24.74 -17.99
C GLU A 142 2.21 -25.92 -18.81
N ARG A 143 1.86 -27.02 -18.15
CA ARG A 143 1.25 -28.19 -18.79
C ARG A 143 -0.09 -27.85 -19.43
N TYR A 144 -1.01 -27.25 -18.67
CA TYR A 144 -2.31 -26.84 -19.17
C TYR A 144 -2.20 -25.80 -20.30
N HIS A 145 -1.27 -24.86 -20.17
CA HIS A 145 -1.04 -23.85 -21.20
C HIS A 145 -0.53 -24.50 -22.50
N ALA A 146 0.39 -25.46 -22.40
CA ALA A 146 0.87 -26.20 -23.56
C ALA A 146 -0.24 -27.03 -24.22
N GLU A 147 -1.08 -27.72 -23.43
CA GLU A 147 -2.25 -28.45 -23.92
C GLU A 147 -3.23 -27.53 -24.66
N SER A 148 -3.54 -26.36 -24.07
CA SER A 148 -4.40 -25.36 -24.70
C SER A 148 -3.85 -24.88 -26.06
N LEU A 149 -2.53 -24.63 -26.15
CA LEU A 149 -1.89 -24.29 -27.42
C LEU A 149 -1.94 -25.43 -28.46
N GLN A 150 -1.84 -26.69 -28.01
CA GLN A 150 -1.94 -27.87 -28.88
C GLN A 150 -3.35 -28.10 -29.42
N GLU A 151 -4.38 -27.80 -28.64
CA GLU A 151 -5.79 -27.91 -29.05
C GLU A 151 -6.20 -26.83 -30.07
N MET A 152 -5.48 -25.70 -30.10
CA MET A 152 -5.76 -24.64 -31.05
C MET A 152 -5.43 -25.02 -32.49
N SER A 153 -6.27 -24.55 -33.42
CA SER A 153 -5.95 -24.65 -34.84
C SER A 153 -4.73 -23.78 -35.20
N LYS A 154 -3.95 -24.22 -36.19
CA LYS A 154 -2.80 -23.45 -36.71
C LYS A 154 -3.17 -22.00 -37.05
N HIS A 155 -4.38 -21.76 -37.55
CA HIS A 155 -4.85 -20.42 -37.89
C HIS A 155 -4.98 -19.53 -36.64
N ASN A 156 -5.63 -20.03 -35.59
CA ASN A 156 -5.82 -19.30 -34.34
C ASN A 156 -4.47 -19.03 -33.65
N LEU A 157 -3.59 -20.03 -33.63
CA LEU A 157 -2.25 -19.88 -33.06
C LEU A 157 -1.45 -18.77 -33.77
N ILE A 158 -1.52 -18.71 -35.10
CA ILE A 158 -0.89 -17.63 -35.88
C ILE A 158 -1.51 -16.27 -35.53
N GLN A 159 -2.84 -16.21 -35.41
CA GLN A 159 -3.52 -14.96 -35.09
C GLN A 159 -3.12 -14.41 -33.71
N GLU A 160 -3.15 -15.26 -32.68
CA GLU A 160 -2.72 -14.89 -31.33
C GLU A 160 -1.25 -14.47 -31.29
N TYR A 161 -0.39 -15.18 -32.02
CA TYR A 161 1.03 -14.83 -32.12
C TYR A 161 1.23 -13.44 -32.74
N LEU A 162 0.51 -13.12 -33.81
CA LEU A 162 0.56 -11.78 -34.44
C LEU A 162 0.05 -10.67 -33.51
N GLU A 163 -0.93 -10.96 -32.67
CA GLU A 163 -1.43 -10.01 -31.67
C GLU A 163 -0.41 -9.80 -30.53
N LEU A 164 0.22 -10.88 -30.07
CA LEU A 164 1.33 -10.85 -29.11
C LEU A 164 2.51 -10.05 -29.64
N GLU A 165 2.95 -10.27 -30.88
CA GLU A 165 4.04 -9.51 -31.52
C GLU A 165 3.74 -8.00 -31.55
N LYS A 166 2.50 -7.61 -31.90
CA LYS A 166 2.07 -6.21 -31.90
C LYS A 166 2.10 -5.61 -30.49
N SER A 167 1.62 -6.36 -29.49
CA SER A 167 1.63 -5.91 -28.10
C SER A 167 3.06 -5.77 -27.57
N LEU A 168 3.92 -6.74 -27.85
CA LEU A 168 5.33 -6.75 -27.47
C LEU A 168 6.08 -5.58 -28.11
N SER A 169 5.89 -5.33 -29.41
CA SER A 169 6.48 -4.19 -30.11
C SER A 169 6.07 -2.84 -29.49
N LYS A 170 4.78 -2.67 -29.13
CA LYS A 170 4.32 -1.45 -28.43
C LYS A 170 5.00 -1.27 -27.08
N MET A 171 5.07 -2.34 -26.28
CA MET A 171 5.71 -2.31 -24.96
C MET A 171 7.22 -2.06 -25.06
N GLU A 172 7.89 -2.58 -26.07
CA GLU A 172 9.31 -2.31 -26.35
C GLU A 172 9.55 -0.85 -26.71
N ASP A 173 8.71 -0.26 -27.57
CA ASP A 173 8.77 1.16 -27.92
C ASP A 173 8.52 2.06 -26.71
N GLU A 174 7.53 1.73 -25.87
CA GLU A 174 7.27 2.43 -24.62
C GLU A 174 8.44 2.31 -23.64
N ASN A 175 8.99 1.11 -23.46
CA ASN A 175 10.18 0.90 -22.64
C ASN A 175 11.38 1.69 -23.17
N LYS A 176 11.57 1.77 -24.48
CA LYS A 176 12.63 2.58 -25.10
C LYS A 176 12.43 4.07 -24.83
N LYS A 177 11.20 4.59 -24.96
CA LYS A 177 10.86 5.97 -24.61
C LYS A 177 11.08 6.26 -23.13
N LEU A 178 10.68 5.35 -22.24
CA LEU A 178 10.90 5.47 -20.80
C LEU A 178 12.38 5.49 -20.45
N ARG A 179 13.18 4.60 -21.06
CA ARG A 179 14.65 4.60 -20.91
C ARG A 179 15.26 5.90 -21.42
N GLN A 180 14.85 6.40 -22.59
CA GLN A 180 15.31 7.69 -23.11
C GLN A 180 14.97 8.83 -22.16
N ARG A 181 13.72 8.93 -21.67
CA ARG A 181 13.30 9.94 -20.70
C ARG A 181 14.05 9.85 -19.37
N LEU A 182 14.36 8.64 -18.91
CA LEU A 182 15.19 8.43 -17.73
C LEU A 182 16.61 8.94 -17.95
N GLU A 183 17.21 8.64 -19.10
CA GLU A 183 18.54 9.13 -19.46
C GLU A 183 18.54 10.65 -19.68
N GLU A 184 17.51 11.23 -20.29
CA GLU A 184 17.29 12.67 -20.37
C GLU A 184 17.14 13.31 -19.00
N ARG A 185 16.46 12.65 -18.05
CA ARG A 185 16.35 13.13 -16.66
C ARG A 185 17.69 13.04 -15.93
N LYS A 186 18.49 11.98 -16.17
CA LYS A 186 19.85 11.86 -15.62
C LYS A 186 20.78 12.93 -16.20
N ARG A 187 20.71 13.19 -17.50
CA ARG A 187 21.46 14.26 -18.19
C ARG A 187 20.94 15.66 -17.82
N GLY A 188 19.63 15.78 -17.62
CA GLY A 188 18.89 16.92 -17.07
C GLY A 188 19.12 17.15 -15.58
N GLY A 189 19.96 16.32 -14.94
CA GLY A 189 20.71 16.67 -13.74
C GLY A 189 21.59 17.93 -13.89
N SER A 190 21.65 18.53 -15.09
CA SER A 190 21.96 19.95 -15.32
C SER A 190 20.90 20.93 -14.78
N SER A 191 20.01 20.49 -13.88
CA SER A 191 19.30 21.41 -12.98
C SER A 191 20.27 22.29 -12.20
N ASN A 192 21.53 21.88 -12.04
CA ASN A 192 22.56 22.69 -11.41
C ASN A 192 22.90 23.94 -12.24
N GLU A 193 22.99 23.82 -13.58
CA GLU A 193 23.28 24.97 -14.44
C GLU A 193 22.09 25.93 -14.51
N ASN A 194 20.87 25.42 -14.72
CA ASN A 194 19.67 26.27 -14.70
C ASN A 194 19.41 26.88 -13.31
N SER A 195 19.70 26.15 -12.24
CA SER A 195 19.62 26.69 -10.87
C SER A 195 20.70 27.74 -10.63
N LYS A 196 21.90 27.57 -11.17
CA LYS A 196 23.02 28.51 -11.02
C LYS A 196 22.84 29.78 -11.83
N ILE A 197 22.27 29.67 -13.02
CA ILE A 197 21.85 30.84 -13.83
C ILE A 197 20.81 31.65 -13.06
N ARG A 198 19.77 31.00 -12.53
CA ARG A 198 18.73 31.67 -11.74
C ARG A 198 19.27 32.27 -10.43
N GLU A 199 20.25 31.62 -9.82
CA GLU A 199 20.93 32.14 -8.63
C GLU A 199 21.74 33.40 -8.94
N LEU A 200 22.48 33.42 -10.05
CA LEU A 200 23.24 34.59 -10.50
C LEU A 200 22.33 35.80 -10.84
N GLU A 201 21.19 35.56 -11.48
CA GLU A 201 20.20 36.59 -11.77
C GLU A 201 19.68 37.25 -10.48
N LEU A 202 19.33 36.45 -9.47
CA LEU A 202 18.87 36.95 -8.17
C LEU A 202 19.96 37.75 -7.43
N GLN A 203 21.22 37.34 -7.54
CA GLN A 203 22.34 38.07 -6.94
C GLN A 203 22.52 39.46 -7.54
N LEU A 204 22.44 39.58 -8.87
CA LEU A 204 22.52 40.86 -9.57
C LEU A 204 21.36 41.80 -9.18
N GLU A 205 20.15 41.26 -9.05
CA GLU A 205 18.99 42.05 -8.66
C GLU A 205 19.11 42.56 -7.21
N LEU A 206 19.59 41.71 -6.29
CA LEU A 206 19.87 42.14 -4.92
C LEU A 206 20.94 43.23 -4.84
N GLU A 207 22.00 43.13 -5.65
CA GLU A 207 23.05 44.15 -5.69
C GLU A 207 22.52 45.48 -6.23
N LYS A 208 21.71 45.44 -7.28
CA LYS A 208 21.02 46.61 -7.82
C LYS A 208 20.14 47.29 -6.75
N MET A 209 19.29 46.51 -6.08
CA MET A 209 18.41 47.04 -5.02
C MET A 209 19.19 47.61 -3.83
N LYS A 210 20.32 47.00 -3.46
CA LYS A 210 21.22 47.54 -2.42
C LYS A 210 21.82 48.88 -2.82
N ASN A 211 22.26 49.01 -4.07
CA ASN A 211 22.83 50.24 -4.59
C ASN A 211 21.78 51.37 -4.66
N GLU A 212 20.56 51.04 -5.09
CA GLU A 212 19.43 51.99 -5.09
C GLU A 212 19.10 52.45 -3.67
N ASN A 213 18.98 51.53 -2.71
CA ASN A 213 18.76 51.88 -1.30
C ASN A 213 19.90 52.72 -0.71
N LEU A 214 21.16 52.43 -1.05
CA LEU A 214 22.30 53.24 -0.61
C LEU A 214 22.27 54.65 -1.18
N LYS A 215 21.78 54.83 -2.42
CA LYS A 215 21.62 56.15 -3.03
C LYS A 215 20.52 56.94 -2.32
N LEU A 216 19.37 56.31 -2.06
CA LEU A 216 18.25 56.92 -1.34
C LEU A 216 18.61 57.31 0.10
N MET A 217 19.50 56.58 0.77
CA MET A 217 19.97 56.92 2.12
C MET A 217 20.96 58.10 2.17
N ARG A 218 21.50 58.52 1.01
CA ARG A 218 22.43 59.66 0.90
C ARG A 218 21.72 60.94 0.46
N GLU A 219 20.49 60.84 -0.04
CA GLU A 219 19.58 61.97 -0.32
C GLU A 219 18.84 62.37 0.97
#